data_AF-A0A7X7KGC2-F1
#
_entry.id   AF-A0A7X7KGC2-F1
#
_cell.length_a   1.000
_cell.length_b   1.000
_cell.length_c   1.000
_cell.angle_alpha   90.00
_cell.angle_beta   90.00
_cell.angle_gamma   90.00
#
_symmetry.space_group_name_H-M   'P 1'
#
loop_
_entity.id
_entity.type
_entity.pdbx_description
1 polymer ?
#
loop_
_entity_poly.entity_id
_entity_poly.type
_entity_poly.pdbx_seq_one_letter_code
_entity_poly.pdbx_strand_id
1 'polypeptide(L)'
;MKSLGLSIPLVCLLVIVSPAAADISYTPTLHSELQAVWDDGTTAWSGGPNISLIGVIINDAADMSDYSTYSPYVWWQTYIQAAPAGEYGGYTVAPGDYGGAALYMRAAIPWGSSPYTIYDATEWATELDRVTNGYSLQYGDVVLVEAQAPGMFYNGKFNINEQHNAEPAKDFNITVIGRVAPTATPVTLADLKNPDDSFIFDETRATGCERYQASLVRLDNLLLEDAAAWALDGTVVVKQGDLTFDMKLGLDDALMSIDAASLETTPFSIAAILDQEDDSYEYTGGYRLWLTNASGLTVVPEPGTLVLLAAAGLALLLLRRRRGASC
;
A
#
# COMPACT_ATOMS: atom_id res chain seq x y z
N MET A 1 40.02 54.46 -60.13
CA MET A 1 39.92 53.75 -58.83
C MET A 1 38.46 53.77 -58.39
N LYS A 2 37.70 52.70 -58.68
CA LYS A 2 36.32 52.53 -58.21
C LYS A 2 36.36 51.50 -57.08
N SER A 3 36.06 51.94 -55.86
CA SER A 3 35.98 51.10 -54.66
C SER A 3 34.66 50.34 -54.67
N LEU A 4 34.70 49.00 -54.80
CA LEU A 4 33.56 48.15 -54.51
C LEU A 4 33.46 47.97 -52.99
N GLY A 5 32.38 48.49 -52.39
CA GLY A 5 32.03 48.21 -51.00
C GLY A 5 31.38 46.84 -50.90
N LEU A 6 32.02 45.91 -50.19
CA LEU A 6 31.51 44.58 -49.88
C LEU A 6 30.71 44.66 -48.57
N SER A 7 29.38 44.58 -48.65
CA SER A 7 28.49 44.50 -47.50
C SER A 7 28.41 43.06 -47.03
N ILE A 8 29.05 42.72 -45.91
CA ILE A 8 28.94 41.41 -45.26
C ILE A 8 27.69 41.47 -44.34
N PRO A 9 26.68 40.61 -44.51
CA PRO A 9 25.55 40.58 -43.60
C PRO A 9 26.00 40.00 -42.25
N LEU A 10 25.76 40.75 -41.19
CA LEU A 10 25.92 40.31 -39.81
C LEU A 10 24.82 39.29 -39.50
N VAL A 11 25.16 38.00 -39.52
CA VAL A 11 24.28 36.94 -39.00
C VAL A 11 24.40 36.96 -37.48
N CYS A 12 23.43 37.58 -36.81
CA CYS A 12 23.27 37.43 -35.36
C CYS A 12 22.80 36.00 -35.06
N LEU A 13 23.73 35.16 -34.61
CA LEU A 13 23.40 33.86 -34.04
C LEU A 13 22.71 34.09 -32.68
N LEU A 14 21.38 33.97 -32.65
CA LEU A 14 20.62 33.95 -31.40
C LEU A 14 20.88 32.61 -30.71
N VAL A 15 21.78 32.59 -29.73
CA VAL A 15 21.93 31.46 -28.82
C VAL A 15 20.80 31.54 -27.80
N ILE A 16 19.75 30.74 -28.01
CA ILE A 16 18.74 30.51 -26.98
C ILE A 16 19.38 29.58 -25.98
N VAL A 17 19.92 30.13 -24.90
CA VAL A 17 20.26 29.36 -23.71
C VAL A 17 18.93 29.10 -23.00
N SER A 18 18.34 27.93 -23.19
CA SER A 18 17.26 27.49 -22.31
C SER A 18 17.81 27.47 -20.88
N PRO A 19 17.15 28.12 -19.90
CA PRO A 19 17.53 27.90 -18.51
C PRO A 19 17.44 26.41 -18.24
N ALA A 20 18.52 25.81 -17.72
CA ALA A 20 18.43 24.49 -17.12
C ALA A 20 17.34 24.57 -16.04
N ALA A 21 16.42 23.61 -16.01
CA ALA A 21 15.48 23.48 -14.90
C ALA A 21 16.29 23.49 -13.60
N ALA A 22 15.90 24.31 -12.63
CA ALA A 22 16.53 24.27 -11.32
C ALA A 22 16.30 22.87 -10.73
N ASP A 23 17.38 22.21 -10.27
CA ASP A 23 17.26 20.93 -9.59
C ASP A 23 16.37 21.12 -8.35
N ILE A 24 15.27 20.37 -8.29
CA ILE A 24 14.37 20.36 -7.15
C ILE A 24 15.09 19.65 -6.01
N SER A 25 15.28 20.34 -4.88
CA SER A 25 15.81 19.71 -3.67
C SER A 25 14.66 19.05 -2.90
N TYR A 26 14.82 17.77 -2.59
CA TYR A 26 13.90 17.01 -1.75
C TYR A 26 14.49 16.81 -0.35
N THR A 27 13.63 16.82 0.67
CA THR A 27 14.01 16.53 2.06
C THR A 27 13.77 15.05 2.36
N PRO A 28 14.80 14.25 2.66
CA PRO A 28 14.61 12.89 3.14
C PRO A 28 13.71 12.88 4.38
N THR A 29 12.61 12.13 4.31
CA THR A 29 11.60 12.04 5.36
C THR A 29 11.35 10.57 5.67
N LEU A 30 11.30 10.22 6.95
CA LEU A 30 10.96 8.86 7.39
C LEU A 30 9.46 8.63 7.33
N HIS A 31 9.03 7.38 7.11
CA HIS A 31 7.61 7.02 7.19
C HIS A 31 7.04 7.30 8.58
N SER A 32 7.83 7.02 9.62
CA SER A 32 7.43 7.28 11.00
C SER A 32 7.19 8.76 11.28
N GLU A 33 7.96 9.64 10.63
CA GLU A 33 7.81 11.09 10.74
C GLU A 33 6.59 11.58 9.96
N LEU A 34 6.41 11.13 8.71
CA LEU A 34 5.28 11.52 7.86
C LEU A 34 3.93 11.17 8.50
N GLN A 35 3.86 10.02 9.16
CA GLN A 35 2.66 9.52 9.83
C GLN A 35 2.58 9.94 11.30
N ALA A 36 3.33 10.95 11.77
CA ALA A 36 3.19 11.43 13.13
C ALA A 36 1.79 12.03 13.35
N VAL A 37 1.17 11.76 14.50
CA VAL A 37 -0.18 12.21 14.87
C VAL A 37 -0.22 12.83 16.27
N TRP A 38 -1.25 13.64 16.54
CA TRP A 38 -1.59 14.12 17.87
C TRP A 38 -2.53 13.16 18.61
N ASP A 39 -2.90 13.49 19.85
CA ASP A 39 -3.82 12.72 20.68
C ASP A 39 -5.22 12.55 20.08
N ASP A 40 -5.63 13.43 19.18
CA ASP A 40 -6.89 13.37 18.43
C ASP A 40 -6.78 12.64 17.08
N GLY A 41 -5.63 12.01 16.78
CA GLY A 41 -5.38 11.31 15.53
C GLY A 41 -5.18 12.23 14.31
N THR A 42 -5.19 13.56 14.48
CA THR A 42 -4.84 14.49 13.40
C THR A 42 -3.34 14.47 13.16
N THR A 43 -2.92 14.84 11.95
CA THR A 43 -1.49 14.89 11.61
C THR A 43 -0.70 15.86 12.51
N ALA A 44 0.35 15.34 13.13
CA ALA A 44 1.42 16.11 13.78
C ALA A 44 2.57 16.42 12.82
N TRP A 45 2.58 15.81 11.64
CA TRP A 45 3.54 16.13 10.60
C TRP A 45 3.31 17.55 10.08
N SER A 46 4.36 18.37 10.19
CA SER A 46 4.33 19.81 9.89
C SER A 46 5.27 20.19 8.74
N GLY A 47 5.73 19.22 7.95
CA GLY A 47 6.91 19.33 7.09
C GLY A 47 6.83 20.32 5.92
N GLY A 48 7.91 20.33 5.12
CA GLY A 48 8.15 21.28 4.01
C GLY A 48 7.55 20.84 2.67
N PRO A 49 7.65 21.68 1.62
CA PRO A 49 6.94 21.46 0.35
C PRO A 49 7.44 20.23 -0.41
N ASN A 50 8.75 19.94 -0.39
CA ASN A 50 9.34 18.85 -1.17
C ASN A 50 9.96 17.78 -0.26
N ILE A 51 9.46 16.56 -0.35
CA ILE A 51 9.97 15.42 0.43
C ILE A 51 10.39 14.26 -0.46
N SER A 52 11.32 13.46 0.05
CA SER A 52 11.67 12.16 -0.53
C SER A 52 11.52 11.07 0.52
N LEU A 53 10.89 9.95 0.17
CA LEU A 53 10.79 8.76 1.01
C LEU A 53 11.30 7.55 0.26
N ILE A 54 11.94 6.63 0.98
CA ILE A 54 12.26 5.30 0.45
C ILE A 54 11.33 4.29 1.10
N GLY A 55 10.64 3.50 0.27
CA GLY A 55 9.73 2.47 0.76
C GLY A 55 9.75 1.23 -0.12
N VAL A 56 9.14 0.16 0.36
CA VAL A 56 8.88 -1.05 -0.42
C VAL A 56 7.40 -1.14 -0.76
N ILE A 57 7.08 -1.46 -2.01
CA ILE A 57 5.70 -1.69 -2.49
C ILE A 57 5.15 -2.98 -1.87
N ILE A 58 3.97 -2.91 -1.25
CA ILE A 58 3.38 -4.03 -0.49
C ILE A 58 2.04 -4.55 -1.03
N ASN A 59 1.62 -4.08 -2.19
CA ASN A 59 0.48 -4.62 -2.92
C ASN A 59 0.67 -4.36 -4.42
N ASP A 60 -0.10 -5.07 -5.26
CA ASP A 60 -0.39 -4.61 -6.61
C ASP A 60 -1.51 -3.57 -6.52
N ALA A 61 -1.37 -2.45 -7.23
CA ALA A 61 -2.40 -1.42 -7.25
C ALA A 61 -3.70 -1.94 -7.90
N ALA A 62 -3.59 -2.83 -8.89
CA ALA A 62 -4.74 -3.39 -9.60
C ALA A 62 -5.60 -4.29 -8.70
N ASP A 63 -5.00 -4.85 -7.64
CA ASP A 63 -5.72 -5.60 -6.60
C ASP A 63 -6.54 -4.67 -5.67
N MET A 64 -6.38 -3.35 -5.75
CA MET A 64 -7.07 -2.38 -4.89
C MET A 64 -8.14 -1.57 -5.62
N SER A 65 -7.86 -1.16 -6.86
CA SER A 65 -8.79 -0.36 -7.66
C SER A 65 -8.70 -0.70 -9.14
N ASP A 66 -9.84 -0.63 -9.84
CA ASP A 66 -9.85 -0.67 -11.30
C ASP A 66 -9.57 0.73 -11.84
N TYR A 67 -8.33 0.95 -12.26
CA TYR A 67 -7.90 2.17 -12.96
C TYR A 67 -7.62 1.97 -14.45
N SER A 68 -7.98 0.81 -15.00
CA SER A 68 -7.74 0.47 -16.41
C SER A 68 -8.65 1.24 -17.37
N THR A 69 -9.83 1.65 -16.88
CA THR A 69 -10.82 2.37 -17.66
C THR A 69 -11.04 3.76 -17.06
N TYR A 70 -10.82 4.80 -17.87
CA TYR A 70 -11.10 6.16 -17.44
C TYR A 70 -12.58 6.36 -17.09
N SER A 71 -12.83 6.93 -15.91
CA SER A 71 -14.14 7.42 -15.49
C SER A 71 -13.96 8.59 -14.52
N PRO A 72 -14.96 9.46 -14.31
CA PRO A 72 -14.87 10.53 -13.30
C PRO A 72 -14.88 10.01 -11.85
N TYR A 73 -14.81 8.70 -11.64
CA TYR A 73 -14.70 8.07 -10.32
C TYR A 73 -13.42 7.23 -10.21
N VAL A 74 -12.60 7.18 -11.27
CA VAL A 74 -11.38 6.37 -11.31
C VAL A 74 -10.31 6.94 -10.40
N TRP A 75 -9.58 6.04 -9.77
CA TRP A 75 -8.53 6.36 -8.83
C TRP A 75 -7.49 5.24 -8.81
N TRP A 76 -6.25 5.61 -8.52
CA TRP A 76 -5.11 4.72 -8.38
C TRP A 76 -4.57 4.84 -6.97
N GLN A 77 -4.25 3.70 -6.36
CA GLN A 77 -3.60 3.64 -5.06
C GLN A 77 -2.65 2.46 -4.96
N THR A 78 -1.52 2.69 -4.30
CA THR A 78 -0.65 1.64 -3.80
C THR A 78 -0.11 2.02 -2.43
N TYR A 79 0.27 1.04 -1.62
CA TYR A 79 0.96 1.28 -0.37
C TYR A 79 2.45 1.04 -0.52
N ILE A 80 3.21 1.89 0.15
CA ILE A 80 4.61 1.67 0.47
C ILE A 80 4.77 1.61 1.98
N GLN A 81 5.60 0.71 2.47
CA GLN A 81 6.06 0.75 3.88
C GLN A 81 7.55 1.07 3.94
N ALA A 82 8.04 1.45 5.11
CA ALA A 82 9.46 1.65 5.36
C ALA A 82 10.28 0.45 4.85
N ALA A 83 11.28 0.74 4.01
CA ALA A 83 12.16 -0.28 3.46
C ALA A 83 13.08 -0.85 4.55
N PRO A 84 13.45 -2.15 4.50
CA PRO A 84 14.42 -2.70 5.44
C PRO A 84 15.78 -2.06 5.24
N ALA A 85 16.52 -1.87 6.35
CA ALA A 85 17.85 -1.26 6.33
C ALA A 85 18.79 -1.95 5.33
N GLY A 86 19.52 -1.17 4.55
CA GLY A 86 20.34 -1.69 3.46
C GLY A 86 20.74 -0.62 2.45
N GLU A 87 21.31 -1.07 1.33
CA GLU A 87 21.74 -0.22 0.21
C GLU A 87 20.91 -0.55 -1.02
N TYR A 88 20.24 0.45 -1.60
CA TYR A 88 19.39 0.30 -2.79
C TYR A 88 19.69 1.42 -3.77
N GLY A 89 20.14 1.10 -4.99
CA GLY A 89 20.32 2.11 -6.04
C GLY A 89 21.26 3.26 -5.71
N GLY A 90 22.18 3.07 -4.74
CA GLY A 90 23.08 4.13 -4.25
C GLY A 90 22.55 4.91 -3.04
N TYR A 91 21.40 4.53 -2.50
CA TYR A 91 20.80 5.09 -1.29
C TYR A 91 20.98 4.14 -0.10
N THR A 92 21.45 4.68 1.02
CA THR A 92 21.51 3.98 2.32
C THR A 92 20.19 4.18 3.08
N VAL A 93 19.52 3.08 3.40
CA VAL A 93 18.37 3.06 4.32
C VAL A 93 18.87 2.69 5.70
N ALA A 94 18.75 3.62 6.66
CA ALA A 94 19.11 3.39 8.04
C ALA A 94 18.07 2.49 8.75
N PRO A 95 18.47 1.73 9.79
CA PRO A 95 17.51 1.02 10.63
C PRO A 95 16.69 2.00 11.48
N GLY A 96 15.46 1.63 11.81
CA GLY A 96 14.64 2.32 12.80
C GLY A 96 13.40 3.02 12.25
N ASP A 97 13.28 3.18 10.92
CA ASP A 97 12.03 3.66 10.31
C ASP A 97 10.95 2.57 10.31
N TYR A 98 9.69 2.98 10.30
CA TYR A 98 8.53 2.11 10.34
C TYR A 98 7.25 2.81 9.89
N GLY A 99 6.19 2.03 9.72
CA GLY A 99 4.94 2.52 9.16
C GLY A 99 4.99 2.50 7.63
N GLY A 100 3.95 3.06 7.03
CA GLY A 100 3.90 3.26 5.59
C GLY A 100 3.08 4.46 5.20
N ALA A 101 2.81 4.60 3.92
CA ALA A 101 1.90 5.59 3.37
C ALA A 101 1.19 5.02 2.13
N ALA A 102 -0.04 5.45 1.91
CA ALA A 102 -0.63 5.31 0.59
C ALA A 102 -0.07 6.37 -0.36
N LEU A 103 0.25 5.93 -1.57
CA LEU A 103 0.41 6.78 -2.74
C LEU A 103 -0.95 6.79 -3.46
N TYR A 104 -1.51 7.96 -3.73
CA TYR A 104 -2.88 8.08 -4.19
C TYR A 104 -3.04 9.14 -5.28
N MET A 105 -3.83 8.81 -6.29
CA MET A 105 -4.21 9.74 -7.35
C MET A 105 -5.65 9.46 -7.81
N ARG A 106 -6.37 10.49 -8.26
CA ARG A 106 -7.75 10.34 -8.80
C ARG A 106 -8.01 11.28 -9.96
N ALA A 107 -8.82 10.85 -10.93
CA ALA A 107 -9.13 11.68 -12.11
C ALA A 107 -10.08 12.84 -11.81
N ALA A 108 -10.97 12.70 -10.82
CA ALA A 108 -11.94 13.72 -10.48
C ALA A 108 -12.41 13.59 -9.03
N ILE A 109 -12.84 14.70 -8.44
CA ILE A 109 -13.47 14.78 -7.11
C ILE A 109 -14.98 14.53 -7.27
N PRO A 110 -15.54 13.44 -6.75
CA PRO A 110 -16.93 13.04 -6.99
C PRO A 110 -17.89 13.66 -5.99
N TRP A 111 -17.38 14.29 -4.93
CA TRP A 111 -18.18 14.90 -3.89
C TRP A 111 -18.72 16.26 -4.38
N GLY A 112 -20.04 16.44 -4.35
CA GLY A 112 -20.70 17.67 -4.77
C GLY A 112 -21.84 17.46 -5.77
N SER A 113 -22.41 18.55 -6.27
CA SER A 113 -23.52 18.49 -7.26
C SER A 113 -23.06 18.14 -8.68
N SER A 114 -21.75 18.21 -8.95
CA SER A 114 -21.12 17.77 -10.18
C SER A 114 -19.66 17.39 -9.90
N PRO A 115 -19.15 16.25 -10.42
CA PRO A 115 -17.75 15.89 -10.23
C PRO A 115 -16.82 16.97 -10.78
N TYR A 116 -15.88 17.44 -9.96
CA TYR A 116 -14.82 18.34 -10.40
C TYR A 116 -13.73 17.51 -11.05
N THR A 117 -13.59 17.63 -12.38
CA THR A 117 -12.55 16.93 -13.14
C THR A 117 -11.18 17.55 -12.82
N ILE A 118 -10.25 16.72 -12.38
CA ILE A 118 -8.84 17.09 -12.16
C ILE A 118 -8.06 16.82 -13.44
N TYR A 119 -8.21 15.60 -13.98
CA TYR A 119 -7.58 15.14 -15.20
C TYR A 119 -8.64 14.71 -16.21
N ASP A 120 -8.51 15.15 -17.46
CA ASP A 120 -9.23 14.52 -18.56
C ASP A 120 -8.66 13.13 -18.87
N ALA A 121 -9.27 12.42 -19.83
CA ALA A 121 -8.85 11.04 -20.16
C ALA A 121 -7.40 10.93 -20.67
N THR A 122 -6.91 11.95 -21.38
CA THR A 122 -5.55 11.98 -21.92
C THR A 122 -4.54 12.33 -20.84
N GLU A 123 -4.88 13.32 -20.01
CA GLU A 123 -4.08 13.71 -18.85
C GLU A 123 -3.97 12.54 -17.87
N TRP A 124 -5.10 11.90 -17.52
CA TRP A 124 -5.12 10.75 -16.62
C TRP A 124 -4.23 9.60 -17.10
N ALA A 125 -4.25 9.28 -18.39
CA ALA A 125 -3.40 8.24 -18.96
C ALA A 125 -1.91 8.60 -18.86
N THR A 126 -1.57 9.89 -19.01
CA THR A 126 -0.20 10.40 -18.87
C THR A 126 0.26 10.35 -17.42
N GLU A 127 -0.58 10.77 -16.48
CA GLU A 127 -0.26 10.72 -15.06
C GLU A 127 -0.15 9.29 -14.55
N LEU A 128 -1.03 8.39 -15.00
CA LEU A 128 -0.92 6.96 -14.68
C LEU A 128 0.39 6.38 -15.18
N ASP A 129 0.82 6.68 -16.41
CA ASP A 129 2.10 6.21 -16.94
C ASP A 129 3.26 6.67 -16.05
N ARG A 130 3.22 7.92 -15.57
CA ARG A 130 4.22 8.50 -14.65
C ARG A 130 4.24 7.78 -13.30
N VAL A 131 3.12 7.68 -12.59
CA VAL A 131 3.10 7.11 -11.22
C VAL A 131 3.23 5.59 -11.21
N THR A 132 2.87 4.90 -12.29
CA THR A 132 3.02 3.45 -12.40
C THR A 132 4.37 3.03 -13.00
N ASN A 133 5.22 4.01 -13.36
CA ASN A 133 6.46 3.79 -14.10
C ASN A 133 6.22 2.93 -15.37
N GLY A 134 5.22 3.32 -16.16
CA GLY A 134 4.75 2.55 -17.32
C GLY A 134 4.20 1.17 -16.94
N TYR A 135 3.41 1.10 -15.86
CA TYR A 135 2.80 -0.14 -15.33
C TYR A 135 3.83 -1.21 -14.90
N SER A 136 5.01 -0.78 -14.45
CA SER A 136 6.11 -1.68 -14.07
C SER A 136 6.33 -1.83 -12.57
N LEU A 137 5.62 -1.06 -11.74
CA LEU A 137 5.69 -1.23 -10.28
C LEU A 137 5.15 -2.60 -9.86
N GLN A 138 5.91 -3.29 -9.01
CA GLN A 138 5.55 -4.61 -8.52
C GLN A 138 5.71 -4.70 -7.00
N TYR A 139 4.96 -5.61 -6.41
CA TYR A 139 5.19 -6.07 -5.03
C TYR A 139 6.67 -6.37 -4.78
N GLY A 140 7.23 -5.77 -3.73
CA GLY A 140 8.63 -5.91 -3.35
C GLY A 140 9.61 -4.94 -4.03
N ASP A 141 9.17 -4.12 -4.98
CA ASP A 141 10.02 -3.03 -5.46
C ASP A 141 10.35 -2.07 -4.32
N VAL A 142 11.64 -1.77 -4.16
CA VAL A 142 12.11 -0.68 -3.32
C VAL A 142 12.13 0.57 -4.19
N VAL A 143 11.37 1.57 -3.77
CA VAL A 143 11.14 2.80 -4.54
C VAL A 143 11.63 4.02 -3.77
N LEU A 144 12.19 4.97 -4.51
CA LEU A 144 12.32 6.35 -4.09
C LEU A 144 11.08 7.11 -4.58
N VAL A 145 10.35 7.69 -3.64
CA VAL A 145 9.23 8.59 -3.93
C VAL A 145 9.68 10.02 -3.70
N GLU A 146 9.58 10.87 -4.71
CA GLU A 146 9.95 12.30 -4.66
C GLU A 146 8.70 13.14 -4.90
N ALA A 147 8.13 13.69 -3.84
CA ALA A 147 6.89 14.45 -3.86
C ALA A 147 7.18 15.95 -3.78
N GLN A 148 6.75 16.73 -4.79
CA GLN A 148 6.89 18.20 -4.82
C GLN A 148 5.82 18.91 -3.98
N ALA A 149 4.73 18.19 -3.68
CA ALA A 149 3.86 18.47 -2.58
C ALA A 149 3.63 17.13 -1.85
N PRO A 150 3.76 17.08 -0.52
CA PRO A 150 3.88 15.84 0.24
C PRO A 150 2.54 15.09 0.37
N GLY A 151 1.45 15.69 -0.10
CA GLY A 151 0.10 15.14 -0.07
C GLY A 151 -0.78 15.77 1.01
N MET A 152 -1.70 14.98 1.58
CA MET A 152 -2.71 15.45 2.54
C MET A 152 -3.03 14.38 3.59
N PHE A 153 -3.36 14.87 4.79
CA PHE A 153 -4.03 14.07 5.81
C PHE A 153 -5.45 13.71 5.35
N TYR A 154 -5.84 12.46 5.60
CA TYR A 154 -7.18 11.94 5.32
C TYR A 154 -7.50 10.83 6.33
N ASN A 155 -8.54 11.04 7.15
CA ASN A 155 -9.17 10.02 7.98
C ASN A 155 -8.19 9.21 8.88
N GLY A 156 -7.27 9.91 9.53
CA GLY A 156 -6.33 9.33 10.52
C GLY A 156 -4.93 9.06 9.99
N LYS A 157 -4.68 9.14 8.68
CA LYS A 157 -3.35 8.94 8.08
C LYS A 157 -2.95 10.06 7.12
N PHE A 158 -1.65 10.22 6.90
CA PHE A 158 -1.12 11.08 5.85
C PHE A 158 -0.89 10.28 4.57
N ASN A 159 -1.46 10.73 3.44
CA ASN A 159 -1.24 10.09 2.14
C ASN A 159 -0.36 10.98 1.27
N ILE A 160 0.52 10.37 0.48
CA ILE A 160 1.23 11.07 -0.59
C ILE A 160 0.30 11.13 -1.80
N ASN A 161 -0.05 12.35 -2.21
CA ASN A 161 -0.96 12.60 -3.33
C ASN A 161 -0.73 14.00 -3.92
N GLU A 162 -1.46 14.32 -4.98
CA GLU A 162 -1.38 15.60 -5.69
C GLU A 162 -2.35 16.66 -5.14
N GLN A 163 -2.86 16.49 -3.92
CA GLN A 163 -3.76 17.42 -3.25
C GLN A 163 -5.02 17.77 -4.07
N HIS A 164 -5.45 16.83 -4.92
CA HIS A 164 -6.56 17.00 -5.87
C HIS A 164 -6.35 18.16 -6.87
N ASN A 165 -5.13 18.37 -7.34
CA ASN A 165 -4.77 19.43 -8.27
C ASN A 165 -3.77 18.93 -9.32
N ALA A 166 -4.05 19.22 -10.60
CA ALA A 166 -3.26 18.81 -11.77
C ALA A 166 -2.03 19.69 -12.06
N GLU A 167 -1.72 20.67 -11.20
CA GLU A 167 -0.52 21.49 -11.34
C GLU A 167 0.74 20.62 -11.17
N PRO A 168 1.72 20.64 -12.10
CA PRO A 168 2.93 19.82 -12.00
C PRO A 168 3.77 20.02 -10.73
N ALA A 169 3.55 21.11 -10.01
CA ALA A 169 4.16 21.37 -8.70
C ALA A 169 3.55 20.49 -7.57
N LYS A 170 2.52 19.69 -7.88
CA LYS A 170 1.86 18.75 -6.98
C LYS A 170 2.26 17.30 -7.24
N ASP A 171 2.93 17.05 -8.36
CA ASP A 171 3.35 15.72 -8.77
C ASP A 171 4.29 15.07 -7.74
N PHE A 172 4.19 13.75 -7.65
CA PHE A 172 5.17 12.90 -7.00
C PHE A 172 5.69 11.85 -7.97
N ASN A 173 7.01 11.67 -8.06
CA ASN A 173 7.62 10.67 -8.94
C ASN A 173 7.99 9.42 -8.15
N ILE A 174 7.89 8.27 -8.80
CA ILE A 174 8.26 6.97 -8.21
C ILE A 174 9.37 6.37 -9.07
N THR A 175 10.54 6.16 -8.47
CA THR A 175 11.68 5.52 -9.13
C THR A 175 11.99 4.21 -8.43
N VAL A 176 12.02 3.10 -9.18
CA VAL A 176 12.48 1.81 -8.66
C VAL A 176 14.00 1.85 -8.49
N ILE A 177 14.46 1.66 -7.25
CA ILE A 177 15.88 1.70 -6.87
C ILE A 177 16.41 0.36 -6.34
N GLY A 178 15.54 -0.64 -6.18
CA GLY A 178 15.92 -1.97 -5.73
C GLY A 178 14.73 -2.92 -5.63
N ARG A 179 14.95 -4.11 -5.08
CA ARG A 179 13.89 -5.09 -4.81
C ARG A 179 14.22 -5.91 -3.57
N VAL A 180 13.20 -6.18 -2.76
CA VAL A 180 13.27 -7.04 -1.57
C VAL A 180 11.95 -7.78 -1.41
N ALA A 181 11.94 -8.92 -0.73
CA ALA A 181 10.69 -9.52 -0.29
C ALA A 181 10.14 -8.69 0.89
N PRO A 182 8.96 -8.05 0.78
CA PRO A 182 8.33 -7.38 1.92
C PRO A 182 8.12 -8.36 3.06
N THR A 183 8.34 -7.90 4.28
CA THR A 183 8.16 -8.71 5.49
C THR A 183 6.90 -8.26 6.20
N ALA A 184 5.94 -9.17 6.32
CA ALA A 184 4.75 -8.95 7.13
C ALA A 184 5.11 -9.06 8.61
N THR A 185 4.82 -8.02 9.40
CA THR A 185 5.12 -8.01 10.84
C THR A 185 4.08 -8.85 11.59
N PRO A 186 4.48 -9.90 12.32
CA PRO A 186 3.53 -10.70 13.10
C PRO A 186 2.89 -9.86 14.21
N VAL A 187 1.55 -9.85 14.25
CA VAL A 187 0.75 -9.21 15.28
C VAL A 187 -0.47 -10.09 15.61
N THR A 188 -1.05 -9.87 16.78
CA THR A 188 -2.32 -10.43 17.21
C THR A 188 -3.36 -9.32 17.35
N LEU A 189 -4.65 -9.66 17.40
CA LEU A 189 -5.66 -8.64 17.69
C LEU A 189 -5.45 -8.01 19.07
N ALA A 190 -4.86 -8.72 20.03
CA ALA A 190 -4.51 -8.16 21.33
C ALA A 190 -3.36 -7.13 21.30
N ASP A 191 -2.58 -7.07 20.22
CA ASP A 191 -1.61 -6.00 20.00
C ASP A 191 -2.26 -4.72 19.45
N LEU A 192 -3.48 -4.84 18.92
CA LEU A 192 -4.21 -3.78 18.21
C LEU A 192 -5.48 -3.32 18.95
N LYS A 193 -5.99 -4.13 19.88
CA LYS A 193 -7.27 -3.92 20.58
C LYS A 193 -7.11 -4.13 22.09
N ASN A 194 -7.83 -3.33 22.86
CA ASN A 194 -8.01 -3.52 24.28
C ASN A 194 -8.92 -4.74 24.55
N PRO A 195 -8.95 -5.29 25.79
CA PRO A 195 -9.83 -6.40 26.14
C PRO A 195 -11.34 -6.14 25.99
N ASP A 196 -11.76 -4.88 25.86
CA ASP A 196 -13.15 -4.48 25.58
C ASP A 196 -13.45 -4.31 24.09
N ASP A 197 -12.54 -4.78 23.23
CA ASP A 197 -12.58 -4.70 21.77
C ASP A 197 -12.52 -3.26 21.21
N SER A 198 -12.12 -2.26 22.02
CA SER A 198 -11.76 -0.93 21.52
C SER A 198 -10.35 -0.93 20.90
N PHE A 199 -10.08 -0.06 19.93
CA PHE A 199 -8.74 0.05 19.34
C PHE A 199 -7.71 0.60 20.33
N ILE A 200 -6.47 0.11 20.23
CA ILE A 200 -5.32 0.71 20.91
C ILE A 200 -4.79 1.82 19.99
N PHE A 201 -5.20 3.05 20.28
CA PHE A 201 -4.60 4.25 19.74
C PHE A 201 -3.39 4.66 20.61
N ASP A 202 -2.26 4.97 19.98
CA ASP A 202 -1.03 5.42 20.64
C ASP A 202 -0.40 6.54 19.82
N GLU A 203 -0.54 7.79 20.28
CA GLU A 203 0.01 8.98 19.61
C GLU A 203 1.54 8.93 19.42
N THR A 204 2.24 8.19 20.27
CA THR A 204 3.70 8.00 20.15
C THR A 204 4.05 6.99 19.07
N ARG A 205 3.05 6.26 18.58
CA ARG A 205 3.13 5.19 17.58
C ARG A 205 4.11 4.10 17.98
N ALA A 206 4.30 3.89 19.28
CA ALA A 206 5.18 2.86 19.81
C ALA A 206 4.48 1.49 19.87
N THR A 207 3.15 1.50 20.00
CA THR A 207 2.28 0.33 20.14
C THR A 207 0.95 0.53 19.39
N GLY A 208 0.07 -0.46 19.46
CA GLY A 208 -1.28 -0.34 18.92
C GLY A 208 -1.35 -0.27 17.40
N CYS A 209 -2.49 0.19 16.90
CA CYS A 209 -2.74 0.30 15.47
C CYS A 209 -1.79 1.31 14.79
N GLU A 210 -1.52 2.43 15.45
CA GLU A 210 -0.66 3.50 14.94
C GLU A 210 0.75 3.03 14.59
N ARG A 211 1.31 2.08 15.35
CA ARG A 211 2.63 1.50 15.10
C ARG A 211 2.75 0.81 13.75
N TYR A 212 1.65 0.26 13.24
CA TYR A 212 1.62 -0.60 12.05
C TYR A 212 0.80 -0.01 10.91
N GLN A 213 0.25 1.20 11.08
CA GLN A 213 -0.54 1.91 10.07
C GLN A 213 0.19 1.95 8.72
N ALA A 214 -0.55 1.68 7.66
CA ALA A 214 -0.11 1.58 6.26
C ALA A 214 1.03 0.56 6.02
N SER A 215 1.18 -0.45 6.89
CA SER A 215 2.23 -1.48 6.78
C SER A 215 1.67 -2.89 6.61
N LEU A 216 2.48 -3.79 6.08
CA LEU A 216 2.13 -5.21 5.97
C LEU A 216 2.25 -5.90 7.35
N VAL A 217 1.15 -6.47 7.81
CA VAL A 217 1.05 -7.24 9.05
C VAL A 217 0.65 -8.68 8.77
N ARG A 218 1.06 -9.60 9.64
CA ARG A 218 0.66 -11.00 9.61
C ARG A 218 -0.14 -11.32 10.87
N LEU A 219 -1.34 -11.86 10.68
CA LEU A 219 -2.18 -12.36 11.77
C LEU A 219 -2.43 -13.84 11.54
N ASP A 220 -2.19 -14.66 12.56
CA ASP A 220 -2.41 -16.10 12.53
C ASP A 220 -3.62 -16.48 13.40
N ASN A 221 -4.23 -17.63 13.08
CA ASN A 221 -5.35 -18.21 13.84
C ASN A 221 -6.59 -17.31 13.91
N LEU A 222 -6.91 -16.64 12.81
CA LEU A 222 -8.16 -15.92 12.64
C LEU A 222 -9.30 -16.87 12.29
N LEU A 223 -10.51 -16.49 12.66
CA LEU A 223 -11.76 -17.03 12.13
C LEU A 223 -12.55 -15.91 11.46
N LEU A 224 -13.38 -16.26 10.49
CA LEU A 224 -14.34 -15.35 9.89
C LEU A 224 -15.60 -15.32 10.76
N GLU A 225 -16.24 -14.16 10.91
CA GLU A 225 -17.53 -14.11 11.63
C GLU A 225 -18.71 -14.55 10.76
N ASP A 226 -18.76 -14.04 9.53
CA ASP A 226 -19.83 -14.29 8.58
C ASP A 226 -19.26 -14.26 7.15
N ALA A 227 -19.39 -15.37 6.43
CA ALA A 227 -18.97 -15.49 5.04
C ALA A 227 -19.93 -14.80 4.06
N ALA A 228 -21.13 -14.39 4.46
CA ALA A 228 -22.13 -13.80 3.57
C ALA A 228 -21.68 -12.48 2.93
N ALA A 229 -20.79 -11.74 3.60
CA ALA A 229 -20.22 -10.49 3.11
C ALA A 229 -18.92 -10.67 2.30
N TRP A 230 -18.47 -11.91 2.09
CA TRP A 230 -17.27 -12.20 1.30
C TRP A 230 -17.50 -11.93 -0.18
N ALA A 231 -16.98 -10.79 -0.65
CA ALA A 231 -17.04 -10.36 -2.04
C ALA A 231 -15.84 -9.48 -2.37
N LEU A 232 -15.49 -9.35 -3.65
CA LEU A 232 -14.51 -8.37 -4.10
C LEU A 232 -14.92 -6.95 -3.67
N ASP A 233 -13.94 -6.18 -3.19
CA ASP A 233 -14.14 -4.85 -2.57
C ASP A 233 -15.03 -4.83 -1.30
N GLY A 234 -15.52 -6.00 -0.87
CA GLY A 234 -16.36 -6.17 0.30
C GLY A 234 -15.60 -6.05 1.62
N THR A 235 -16.35 -5.90 2.71
CA THR A 235 -15.81 -5.88 4.07
C THR A 235 -16.42 -7.03 4.86
N VAL A 236 -15.57 -7.82 5.49
CA VAL A 236 -15.94 -8.90 6.41
C VAL A 236 -15.34 -8.63 7.79
N VAL A 237 -15.82 -9.33 8.81
CA VAL A 237 -15.25 -9.25 10.16
C VAL A 237 -14.46 -10.53 10.44
N VAL A 238 -13.22 -10.37 10.91
CA VAL A 238 -12.38 -11.47 11.40
C VAL A 238 -12.27 -11.39 12.92
N LYS A 239 -12.09 -12.54 13.56
CA LYS A 239 -11.98 -12.64 15.02
C LYS A 239 -10.80 -13.48 15.48
N GLN A 240 -10.31 -13.15 16.66
CA GLN A 240 -9.30 -13.91 17.39
C GLN A 240 -9.65 -13.91 18.88
N GLY A 241 -10.24 -15.01 19.36
CA GLY A 241 -10.87 -15.03 20.69
C GLY A 241 -12.13 -14.17 20.71
N ASP A 242 -12.23 -13.26 21.66
CA ASP A 242 -13.36 -12.32 21.82
C ASP A 242 -13.14 -10.98 21.07
N LEU A 243 -11.98 -10.80 20.43
CA LEU A 243 -11.64 -9.57 19.70
C LEU A 243 -12.02 -9.70 18.22
N THR A 244 -12.47 -8.59 17.64
CA THR A 244 -12.90 -8.50 16.24
C THR A 244 -12.13 -7.42 15.48
N PHE A 245 -12.05 -7.54 14.16
CA PHE A 245 -11.44 -6.53 13.31
C PHE A 245 -12.05 -6.56 11.91
N ASP A 246 -12.29 -5.39 11.33
CA ASP A 246 -12.79 -5.29 9.96
C ASP A 246 -11.67 -5.65 8.98
N MET A 247 -11.99 -6.47 7.98
CA MET A 247 -11.10 -6.82 6.89
C MET A 247 -11.77 -6.50 5.55
N LYS A 248 -11.19 -5.54 4.83
CA LYS A 248 -11.55 -5.23 3.44
C LYS A 248 -10.86 -6.21 2.49
N LEU A 249 -11.60 -6.69 1.51
CA LEU A 249 -11.10 -7.54 0.44
C LEU A 249 -10.76 -6.70 -0.80
N GLY A 250 -9.71 -7.08 -1.51
CA GLY A 250 -9.34 -6.45 -2.78
C GLY A 250 -10.18 -6.92 -3.97
N LEU A 251 -9.62 -6.70 -5.15
CA LEU A 251 -10.23 -6.99 -6.46
C LEU A 251 -9.64 -8.24 -7.15
N ASP A 252 -8.72 -8.95 -6.50
CA ASP A 252 -8.19 -10.21 -7.03
C ASP A 252 -9.28 -11.29 -7.11
N ASP A 253 -9.66 -11.68 -8.33
CA ASP A 253 -10.64 -12.72 -8.61
C ASP A 253 -10.35 -14.06 -7.89
N ALA A 254 -9.08 -14.35 -7.56
CA ALA A 254 -8.73 -15.56 -6.82
C ALA A 254 -9.30 -15.57 -5.38
N LEU A 255 -9.65 -14.41 -4.81
CA LEU A 255 -10.36 -14.31 -3.53
C LEU A 255 -11.74 -15.00 -3.60
N MET A 256 -12.37 -15.01 -4.78
CA MET A 256 -13.66 -15.69 -4.98
C MET A 256 -13.52 -17.21 -5.13
N SER A 257 -12.30 -17.74 -5.24
CA SER A 257 -12.03 -19.17 -5.25
C SER A 257 -11.84 -19.75 -3.84
N ILE A 258 -11.81 -18.89 -2.81
CA ILE A 258 -11.69 -19.29 -1.40
C ILE A 258 -13.06 -19.74 -0.90
N ASP A 259 -13.13 -20.90 -0.25
CA ASP A 259 -14.32 -21.35 0.47
C ASP A 259 -14.45 -20.57 1.79
N ALA A 260 -15.00 -19.36 1.71
CA ALA A 260 -15.12 -18.45 2.84
C ALA A 260 -15.95 -19.05 3.99
N ALA A 261 -16.96 -19.87 3.69
CA ALA A 261 -17.77 -20.55 4.71
C ALA A 261 -16.92 -21.50 5.58
N SER A 262 -15.87 -22.10 5.01
CA SER A 262 -14.94 -22.92 5.79
C SER A 262 -14.15 -22.10 6.82
N LEU A 263 -13.90 -20.82 6.56
CA LEU A 263 -13.12 -19.92 7.42
C LEU A 263 -13.85 -19.50 8.70
N GLU A 264 -15.17 -19.69 8.77
CA GLU A 264 -15.95 -19.45 10.00
C GLU A 264 -15.60 -20.44 11.12
N THR A 265 -15.09 -21.62 10.73
CA THR A 265 -14.77 -22.71 11.67
C THR A 265 -13.34 -23.21 11.55
N THR A 266 -12.65 -22.93 10.44
CA THR A 266 -11.27 -23.35 10.20
C THR A 266 -10.33 -22.16 10.35
N PRO A 267 -9.36 -22.21 11.29
CA PRO A 267 -8.41 -21.13 11.46
C PRO A 267 -7.59 -20.86 10.21
N PHE A 268 -7.40 -19.59 9.89
CA PHE A 268 -6.54 -19.15 8.80
C PHE A 268 -5.58 -18.06 9.27
N SER A 269 -4.59 -17.78 8.43
CA SER A 269 -3.62 -16.72 8.61
C SER A 269 -3.67 -15.79 7.41
N ILE A 270 -3.39 -14.52 7.63
CA ILE A 270 -3.31 -13.53 6.56
C ILE A 270 -2.02 -12.71 6.66
N ALA A 271 -1.52 -12.27 5.51
CA ALA A 271 -0.67 -11.10 5.36
C ALA A 271 -1.51 -10.01 4.68
N ALA A 272 -1.74 -8.90 5.38
CA ALA A 272 -2.63 -7.83 4.96
C ALA A 272 -2.06 -6.46 5.34
N ILE A 273 -2.52 -5.41 4.69
CA ILE A 273 -2.15 -4.03 5.06
C ILE A 273 -2.99 -3.64 6.27
N LEU A 274 -2.36 -3.16 7.35
CA LEU A 274 -3.11 -2.48 8.41
C LEU A 274 -3.35 -1.04 7.97
N ASP A 275 -4.61 -0.68 7.77
CA ASP A 275 -5.04 0.60 7.23
C ASP A 275 -5.96 1.34 8.22
N GLN A 276 -6.16 2.64 7.99
CA GLN A 276 -7.12 3.46 8.70
C GLN A 276 -7.90 4.35 7.73
N GLU A 277 -9.21 4.38 7.91
CA GLU A 277 -10.12 5.36 7.29
C GLU A 277 -11.23 5.72 8.30
N ASP A 278 -10.87 6.50 9.31
CA ASP A 278 -11.82 7.02 10.30
C ASP A 278 -12.57 8.27 9.78
N ASP A 279 -13.88 8.14 9.58
CA ASP A 279 -14.76 9.26 9.21
C ASP A 279 -15.26 10.07 10.42
N SER A 280 -14.85 9.71 11.64
CA SER A 280 -15.25 10.40 12.88
C SER A 280 -14.13 11.32 13.39
N TYR A 281 -14.52 12.52 13.84
CA TYR A 281 -13.59 13.43 14.52
C TYR A 281 -13.13 12.83 15.86
N GLU A 282 -11.87 13.08 16.19
CA GLU A 282 -10.96 12.17 16.93
C GLU A 282 -10.70 10.89 16.13
N TYR A 283 -9.75 10.99 15.19
CA TYR A 283 -9.37 9.96 14.21
C TYR A 283 -8.55 8.83 14.85
N THR A 284 -9.09 8.25 15.91
CA THR A 284 -8.43 7.28 16.79
C THR A 284 -9.00 5.87 16.63
N GLY A 285 -9.96 5.68 15.73
CA GLY A 285 -10.57 4.41 15.36
C GLY A 285 -10.47 4.14 13.86
N GLY A 286 -11.49 3.50 13.28
CA GLY A 286 -11.57 3.29 11.83
C GLY A 286 -10.46 2.42 11.23
N TYR A 287 -9.74 1.65 12.04
CA TYR A 287 -8.71 0.75 11.55
C TYR A 287 -9.32 -0.50 10.91
N ARG A 288 -8.70 -0.96 9.83
CA ARG A 288 -9.08 -2.15 9.09
C ARG A 288 -7.86 -2.90 8.59
N LEU A 289 -8.01 -4.19 8.35
CA LEU A 289 -7.08 -4.98 7.58
C LEU A 289 -7.50 -4.89 6.11
N TRP A 290 -6.55 -4.84 5.19
CA TRP A 290 -6.84 -4.91 3.76
C TRP A 290 -6.10 -6.08 3.13
N LEU A 291 -6.84 -7.16 2.86
CA LEU A 291 -6.37 -8.32 2.12
C LEU A 291 -6.59 -8.07 0.64
N THR A 292 -5.57 -7.56 -0.05
CA THR A 292 -5.70 -7.14 -1.46
C THR A 292 -5.77 -8.34 -2.41
N ASN A 293 -5.08 -9.44 -2.10
CA ASN A 293 -5.09 -10.65 -2.94
C ASN A 293 -5.12 -11.95 -2.14
N ALA A 294 -5.53 -13.03 -2.82
CA ALA A 294 -5.72 -14.35 -2.22
C ALA A 294 -4.40 -14.99 -1.74
N SER A 295 -3.26 -14.61 -2.32
CA SER A 295 -1.95 -15.15 -1.91
C SER A 295 -1.56 -14.74 -0.49
N GLY A 296 -2.14 -13.65 0.02
CA GLY A 296 -2.00 -13.22 1.40
C GLY A 296 -2.68 -14.15 2.40
N LEU A 297 -3.62 -15.01 1.99
CA LEU A 297 -4.36 -15.91 2.88
C LEU A 297 -3.79 -17.33 2.85
N THR A 298 -3.59 -17.91 4.04
CA THR A 298 -3.21 -19.32 4.20
C THR A 298 -4.15 -20.00 5.19
N VAL A 299 -4.87 -21.03 4.71
CA VAL A 299 -5.69 -21.88 5.59
C VAL A 299 -4.78 -22.83 6.34
N VAL A 300 -4.88 -22.85 7.67
CA VAL A 300 -4.13 -23.78 8.50
C VAL A 300 -4.98 -25.04 8.64
N PRO A 301 -4.62 -26.18 8.02
CA PRO A 301 -5.40 -27.40 8.20
C PRO A 301 -5.35 -27.83 9.67
N GLU A 302 -6.50 -28.23 10.22
CA GLU A 302 -6.57 -28.64 11.61
C GLU A 302 -5.53 -29.74 11.93
N PRO A 303 -4.92 -29.73 13.13
CA PRO A 303 -3.94 -30.74 13.55
C PRO A 303 -4.45 -32.18 13.39
N GLY A 304 -5.76 -32.40 13.57
CA GLY A 304 -6.41 -33.71 13.39
C GLY A 304 -6.33 -34.25 11.97
N THR A 305 -6.40 -33.38 10.95
CA THR A 305 -6.32 -33.76 9.53
C THR A 305 -4.91 -34.22 9.16
N LEU A 306 -3.88 -33.56 9.71
CA LEU A 306 -2.48 -33.97 9.54
C LEU A 306 -2.19 -35.31 10.23
N VAL A 307 -2.75 -35.54 11.42
CA VAL A 307 -2.62 -36.81 12.15
C VAL A 307 -3.35 -37.94 11.42
N LEU A 308 -4.54 -37.70 10.88
CA LEU A 308 -5.29 -38.67 10.09
C LEU A 308 -4.60 -39.03 8.78
N LEU A 309 -4.03 -38.06 8.06
CA LEU A 309 -3.24 -38.29 6.86
C LEU A 309 -1.95 -39.08 7.16
N ALA A 310 -1.27 -38.77 8.26
CA ALA A 310 -0.11 -39.52 8.72
C ALA A 310 -0.48 -40.96 9.10
N ALA A 311 -1.60 -41.15 9.81
CA ALA A 311 -2.10 -42.47 10.20
C ALA A 311 -2.55 -43.31 8.98
N ALA A 312 -3.23 -42.70 8.01
CA ALA A 312 -3.64 -43.33 6.76
C ALA A 312 -2.42 -43.73 5.90
N GLY A 313 -1.42 -42.85 5.80
CA GLY A 313 -0.15 -43.14 5.13
C GLY A 313 0.60 -44.31 5.77
N LEU A 314 0.64 -44.35 7.10
CA LEU A 314 1.26 -45.46 7.86
C LEU A 314 0.50 -46.78 7.65
N ALA A 315 -0.84 -46.75 7.66
CA ALA A 315 -1.68 -47.92 7.42
C ALA A 315 -1.48 -48.48 5.99
N LEU A 316 -1.38 -47.62 4.97
CA LEU A 316 -1.11 -48.01 3.60
C LEU A 316 0.29 -48.63 3.43
N LEU A 317 1.31 -48.10 4.10
CA LEU A 317 2.66 -48.67 4.13
C LEU A 317 2.69 -50.06 4.77
N LEU A 318 1.95 -50.26 5.87
CA LEU A 318 1.83 -51.56 6.54
C LEU A 318 1.07 -52.59 5.69
N LEU A 319 0.01 -52.18 4.99
CA LEU A 319 -0.73 -53.02 4.04
C LEU A 319 0.13 -53.42 2.83
N ARG A 320 0.97 -52.51 2.33
CA ARG A 320 1.89 -52.78 1.21
C ARG A 320 3.01 -53.75 1.61
N ARG A 321 3.56 -53.64 2.84
CA ARG A 321 4.52 -54.61 3.38
C ARG A 321 3.94 -56.00 3.56
N ARG A 322 2.68 -56.14 4.00
CA ARG A 322 2.02 -57.44 4.12
C ARG A 322 1.78 -58.14 2.78
N ARG A 323 1.54 -57.38 1.70
CA ARG A 323 1.37 -57.96 0.35
C ARG A 323 2.70 -58.36 -0.32
N GLY A 324 3.83 -57.80 0.11
CA GLY A 324 5.15 -58.16 -0.39
C GLY A 324 5.83 -59.34 0.33
N ALA A 325 5.24 -59.85 1.41
CA ALA A 325 5.78 -60.95 2.21
C ALA A 325 5.16 -62.32 1.91
N SER A 326 4.30 -62.40 0.88
CA SER A 326 3.71 -63.65 0.40
C SER A 326 4.39 -64.08 -0.91
N CYS A 327 5.58 -64.69 -0.78
CA CYS A 327 6.24 -65.54 -1.78
C CYS A 327 6.99 -66.64 -1.03
#